data_AF-A0A448WRF9-F1
#
_entry.id   AF-A0A448WRF9-F1
#
_cell.length_a   1.000
_cell.length_b   1.000
_cell.length_c   1.000
_cell.angle_alpha   90.00
_cell.angle_beta   90.00
_cell.angle_gamma   90.00
#
_symmetry.space_group_name_H-M   'P 1'
#
loop_
_entity.id
_entity.type
_entity.pdbx_description
1 polymer ?
#
loop_
_entity_poly.entity_id
_entity_poly.type
_entity_poly.pdbx_seq_one_letter_code
_entity_poly.pdbx_strand_id
1 'polypeptide(L)'
;EPLKKAISPCLLDANTLELISAHNICRGSSNTSSDPRLASFQAYLDLLVKLGTAYQSLADYRWRDALEALAGGNGQTGPSARQLATGRLLSWAGRAHVDGTEYALARQVFREVRSREPWQLTGMDVYSTALYQLQADADLSQLAHDLLDLDRGAPEPWCAAGNCFARQREHHIAIRFFRRAIKTEPY
;
A
#
# COMPACT_ATOMS: atom_id res chain seq x y z
N GLU A 1 -12.09 -2.40 26.70
CA GLU A 1 -11.01 -2.50 25.68
C GLU A 1 -11.58 -2.85 24.30
N PRO A 2 -12.05 -1.86 23.53
CA PRO A 2 -12.75 -2.07 22.25
C PRO A 2 -11.80 -2.06 21.03
N LEU A 3 -10.51 -2.38 21.22
CA LEU A 3 -9.47 -2.38 20.16
C LEU A 3 -9.23 -3.75 19.50
N LYS A 4 -9.96 -4.80 19.90
CA LYS A 4 -9.77 -6.19 19.40
C LYS A 4 -10.90 -6.73 18.51
N LYS A 5 -11.92 -5.93 18.17
CA LYS A 5 -13.12 -6.44 17.48
C LYS A 5 -13.49 -5.80 16.14
N ALA A 6 -12.70 -4.86 15.64
CA ALA A 6 -12.91 -4.28 14.30
C ALA A 6 -11.71 -4.48 13.36
N ILE A 7 -10.68 -5.19 13.83
CA ILE A 7 -9.49 -5.54 13.06
C ILE A 7 -9.29 -7.04 13.26
N SER A 8 -9.92 -7.84 12.40
CA SER A 8 -9.41 -9.17 12.11
C SER A 8 -8.27 -9.04 11.10
N PRO A 9 -7.28 -9.95 11.14
CA PRO A 9 -5.89 -9.59 11.36
C PRO A 9 -5.00 -10.08 10.22
N CYS A 10 -5.22 -9.58 8.99
CA CYS A 10 -4.55 -10.19 7.83
C CYS A 10 -3.16 -9.62 7.50
N LEU A 11 -2.77 -8.45 8.01
CA LEU A 11 -1.56 -7.77 7.50
C LEU A 11 -0.55 -7.29 8.55
N LEU A 12 -0.86 -7.30 9.84
CA LEU A 12 -0.06 -6.55 10.84
C LEU A 12 0.27 -7.27 12.16
N ASP A 13 -0.11 -8.53 12.37
CA ASP A 13 0.35 -9.26 13.56
C ASP A 13 1.73 -9.88 13.33
N ALA A 14 2.71 -9.52 14.16
CA ALA A 14 4.01 -10.19 14.26
C ALA A 14 3.91 -11.71 14.50
N ASN A 15 2.77 -12.20 15.00
CA ASN A 15 2.49 -13.63 15.17
C ASN A 15 2.03 -14.34 13.88
N THR A 16 1.65 -13.62 12.81
CA THR A 16 1.38 -14.25 11.50
C THR A 16 2.66 -14.66 10.79
N LEU A 17 3.82 -14.08 11.14
CA LEU A 17 5.10 -14.52 10.61
C LEU A 17 5.56 -15.87 11.22
N GLU A 18 5.11 -16.22 12.43
CA GLU A 18 5.42 -17.52 13.04
C GLU A 18 4.43 -18.63 12.66
N LEU A 19 3.14 -18.30 12.43
CA LEU A 19 2.13 -19.31 12.02
C LEU A 19 2.22 -19.74 10.54
N ILE A 20 2.95 -19.01 9.71
CA ILE A 20 3.17 -19.37 8.29
C ILE A 20 4.31 -20.39 8.12
N SER A 21 5.06 -20.70 9.19
CA SER A 21 6.11 -21.73 9.19
C SER A 21 5.58 -23.17 9.14
N ALA A 22 4.26 -23.41 9.25
CA ALA A 22 3.74 -24.74 9.61
C ALA A 22 2.73 -25.38 8.62
N HIS A 23 2.58 -24.92 7.37
CA HIS A 23 1.80 -25.64 6.36
C HIS A 23 2.69 -26.29 5.30
N ASN A 24 3.33 -27.38 5.71
CA ASN A 24 3.73 -28.46 4.81
C ASN A 24 2.47 -29.20 4.34
N ILE A 25 2.06 -29.00 3.09
CA ILE A 25 1.35 -30.04 2.33
C ILE A 25 1.96 -30.11 0.94
N CYS A 26 3.13 -30.77 0.88
CA CYS A 26 3.46 -31.59 -0.28
C CYS A 26 2.58 -32.85 -0.22
N ARG A 27 1.47 -32.86 -0.96
CA ARG A 27 0.74 -34.07 -1.38
C ARG A 27 0.27 -33.81 -2.80
N GLY A 28 0.52 -34.59 -3.83
CA GLY A 28 1.18 -35.89 -3.98
C GLY A 28 0.79 -36.40 -5.37
N SER A 29 1.80 -36.55 -6.24
CA SER A 29 1.93 -37.39 -7.44
C SER A 29 0.73 -37.63 -8.39
N SER A 30 0.87 -37.12 -9.62
CA SER A 30 0.50 -37.86 -10.82
C SER A 30 1.57 -37.64 -11.90
N ASN A 31 2.17 -38.74 -12.35
CA ASN A 31 3.25 -38.86 -13.33
C ASN A 31 3.19 -37.90 -14.51
N THR A 32 4.05 -36.89 -14.50
CA THR A 32 4.81 -36.43 -15.67
C THR A 32 6.17 -35.98 -15.13
N SER A 33 7.24 -36.10 -15.91
CA SER A 33 8.53 -35.47 -15.59
C SER A 33 8.36 -33.94 -15.72
N SER A 34 7.60 -33.33 -14.81
CA SER A 34 7.22 -31.93 -14.89
C SER A 34 8.45 -31.09 -14.57
N ASP A 35 8.99 -30.43 -15.59
CA ASP A 35 10.08 -29.47 -15.45
C ASP A 35 9.76 -28.51 -14.28
N PRO A 36 10.59 -28.44 -13.22
CA PRO A 36 10.35 -27.55 -12.08
C PRO A 36 10.22 -26.08 -12.49
N ARG A 37 10.73 -25.71 -13.68
CA ARG A 37 10.54 -24.39 -14.28
C ARG A 37 9.08 -24.13 -14.64
N LEU A 38 8.36 -25.13 -15.13
CA LEU A 38 6.94 -24.99 -15.52
C LEU A 38 6.05 -24.74 -14.29
N ALA A 39 6.29 -25.47 -13.19
CA ALA A 39 5.57 -25.25 -11.94
C ALA A 39 5.87 -23.87 -11.34
N SER A 40 7.13 -23.44 -11.37
CA SER A 40 7.54 -22.12 -10.89
C SER A 40 6.96 -20.99 -11.74
N PHE A 41 6.93 -21.17 -13.06
CA PHE A 41 6.33 -20.23 -13.99
C PHE A 41 4.82 -20.11 -13.80
N GLN A 42 4.12 -21.25 -13.60
CA GLN A 42 2.70 -21.25 -13.29
C GLN A 42 2.40 -20.49 -11.99
N ALA A 43 3.15 -20.75 -10.92
CA ALA A 43 2.98 -20.04 -9.64
C ALA A 43 3.22 -18.52 -9.77
N TYR A 44 4.16 -18.12 -10.63
CA TYR A 44 4.41 -16.72 -10.93
C TYR A 44 3.26 -16.07 -11.71
N LEU A 45 2.72 -16.75 -12.73
CA LEU A 45 1.55 -16.27 -13.47
C LEU A 45 0.32 -16.18 -12.57
N ASP A 46 0.08 -17.17 -11.72
CA ASP A 46 -1.03 -17.15 -10.76
C ASP A 46 -0.91 -15.96 -9.80
N LEU A 47 0.30 -15.61 -9.36
CA LEU A 47 0.55 -14.40 -8.58
C LEU A 47 0.21 -13.13 -9.37
N LEU A 48 0.68 -13.03 -10.62
CA LEU A 48 0.39 -11.87 -11.47
C LEU A 48 -1.10 -11.68 -11.71
N VAL A 49 -1.85 -12.76 -11.93
CA VAL A 49 -3.30 -12.70 -12.08
C VAL A 49 -3.95 -12.17 -10.80
N LYS A 50 -3.56 -12.67 -9.62
CA LYS A 50 -4.08 -12.19 -8.33
C LYS A 50 -3.78 -10.72 -8.06
N LEU A 51 -2.56 -10.27 -8.37
CA LEU A 51 -2.19 -8.87 -8.22
C LEU A 51 -2.91 -8.00 -9.25
N GLY A 52 -3.10 -8.50 -10.47
CA GLY A 52 -3.86 -7.83 -11.52
C GLY A 52 -5.33 -7.65 -11.15
N THR A 53 -5.98 -8.66 -10.59
CA THR A 53 -7.37 -8.55 -10.11
C THR A 53 -7.49 -7.58 -8.95
N ALA A 54 -6.58 -7.64 -7.97
CA ALA A 54 -6.56 -6.68 -6.86
C ALA A 54 -6.38 -5.23 -7.35
N TYR A 55 -5.44 -5.01 -8.28
CA TYR A 55 -5.20 -3.69 -8.85
C TYR A 55 -6.37 -3.18 -9.69
N GLN A 56 -7.02 -4.07 -10.45
CA GLN A 56 -8.23 -3.74 -11.21
C GLN A 56 -9.36 -3.31 -10.27
N SER A 57 -9.60 -4.05 -9.20
CA SER A 57 -10.59 -3.67 -8.18
C SER A 57 -10.29 -2.31 -7.54
N LEU A 58 -9.02 -1.97 -7.33
CA LEU A 58 -8.62 -0.62 -6.88
C LEU A 58 -8.92 0.46 -7.92
N ALA A 59 -8.60 0.20 -9.19
CA ALA A 59 -8.88 1.12 -10.27
C ALA A 59 -10.40 1.37 -10.44
N ASP A 60 -11.21 0.34 -10.19
CA ASP A 60 -12.67 0.39 -10.21
C ASP A 60 -13.29 0.97 -8.91
N TYR A 61 -12.47 1.48 -7.97
CA TYR A 61 -12.89 1.97 -6.65
C TYR A 61 -13.63 0.95 -5.77
N ARG A 62 -13.49 -0.35 -6.07
CA ARG A 62 -14.00 -1.45 -5.25
C ARG A 62 -12.97 -1.81 -4.20
N TRP A 63 -12.77 -0.91 -3.26
CA TRP A 63 -11.73 -1.02 -2.24
C TRP A 63 -11.88 -2.27 -1.33
N ARG A 64 -13.13 -2.71 -1.08
CA ARG A 64 -13.41 -3.94 -0.31
C ARG A 64 -12.90 -5.18 -1.04
N ASP A 65 -13.29 -5.33 -2.30
CA ASP A 65 -12.87 -6.44 -3.17
C ASP A 65 -11.34 -6.44 -3.33
N ALA A 66 -10.72 -5.26 -3.44
CA ALA A 66 -9.27 -5.13 -3.51
C ALA A 66 -8.56 -5.60 -2.22
N LEU A 67 -9.06 -5.21 -1.05
CA LEU A 67 -8.52 -5.66 0.23
C LEU A 67 -8.71 -7.16 0.42
N GLU A 68 -9.87 -7.71 0.02
CA GLU A 68 -10.12 -9.15 0.04
C GLU A 68 -9.15 -9.90 -0.89
N ALA A 69 -8.93 -9.39 -2.11
CA ALA A 69 -8.00 -9.98 -3.07
C ALA A 69 -6.54 -9.95 -2.55
N LEU A 70 -6.14 -8.88 -1.85
CA LEU A 70 -4.82 -8.78 -1.21
C LEU A 70 -4.70 -9.68 0.03
N ALA A 71 -5.76 -9.81 0.83
CA ALA A 71 -5.76 -10.62 2.06
C ALA A 71 -5.99 -12.13 1.82
N GLY A 72 -6.43 -12.54 0.63
CA GLY A 72 -6.80 -13.93 0.34
C GLY A 72 -8.19 -14.32 0.86
N GLY A 73 -9.16 -13.39 0.79
CA GLY A 73 -10.57 -13.66 1.08
C GLY A 73 -11.25 -14.51 -0.01
N ASN A 74 -12.39 -15.13 0.33
CA ASN A 74 -13.26 -15.89 -0.59
C ASN A 74 -12.73 -17.25 -1.10
N GLY A 75 -12.00 -17.98 -0.25
CA GLY A 75 -11.56 -19.35 -0.55
C GLY A 75 -10.42 -19.43 -1.58
N GLN A 76 -9.88 -18.28 -1.98
CA GLN A 76 -8.69 -18.19 -2.84
C GLN A 76 -7.43 -18.03 -1.99
N THR A 77 -6.35 -18.69 -2.39
CA THR A 77 -5.04 -18.49 -1.75
C THR A 77 -4.49 -17.13 -2.17
N GLY A 78 -4.51 -16.14 -1.27
CA GLY A 78 -3.88 -14.83 -1.49
C GLY A 78 -2.37 -14.93 -1.72
N PRO A 79 -1.71 -13.82 -2.13
CA PRO A 79 -0.25 -13.79 -2.16
C PRO A 79 0.33 -14.10 -0.78
N SER A 80 1.50 -14.74 -0.74
CA SER A 80 2.15 -15.06 0.54
C SER A 80 2.48 -13.78 1.32
N ALA A 81 2.56 -13.85 2.65
CA ALA A 81 2.89 -12.70 3.48
C ALA A 81 4.20 -12.01 3.07
N ARG A 82 5.19 -12.78 2.59
CA ARG A 82 6.46 -12.24 2.06
C ARG A 82 6.27 -11.47 0.75
N GLN A 83 5.35 -11.89 -0.11
CA GLN A 83 5.04 -11.17 -1.35
C GLN A 83 4.29 -9.88 -1.02
N LEU A 84 3.31 -9.93 -0.10
CA LEU A 84 2.54 -8.77 0.39
C LEU A 84 3.37 -7.74 1.17
N ALA A 85 4.46 -8.19 1.79
CA ALA A 85 5.38 -7.36 2.58
C ALA A 85 6.17 -6.31 1.77
N THR A 86 5.96 -6.23 0.46
CA THR A 86 6.58 -5.25 -0.43
C THR A 86 5.89 -3.89 -0.27
N GLY A 87 6.65 -2.80 -0.19
CA GLY A 87 6.14 -1.44 0.02
C GLY A 87 5.10 -1.03 -1.03
N ARG A 88 5.25 -1.49 -2.28
CA ARG A 88 4.28 -1.22 -3.36
C ARG A 88 2.89 -1.82 -3.10
N LEU A 89 2.81 -3.07 -2.63
CA LEU A 89 1.54 -3.72 -2.34
C LEU A 89 0.91 -3.18 -1.05
N LEU A 90 1.74 -2.80 -0.08
CA LEU A 90 1.28 -2.09 1.10
C LEU A 90 0.71 -0.70 0.73
N SER A 91 1.30 0.02 -0.23
CA SER A 91 0.73 1.27 -0.75
C SER A 91 -0.62 1.05 -1.44
N TRP A 92 -0.84 -0.09 -2.10
CA TRP A 92 -2.15 -0.45 -2.65
C TRP A 92 -3.20 -0.68 -1.57
N ALA A 93 -2.85 -1.40 -0.50
CA ALA A 93 -3.72 -1.56 0.66
C ALA A 93 -4.01 -0.22 1.36
N GLY A 94 -2.98 0.62 1.53
CA GLY A 94 -3.10 1.96 2.08
C GLY A 94 -4.04 2.84 1.26
N ARG A 95 -3.93 2.78 -0.07
CA ARG A 95 -4.86 3.45 -0.99
C ARG A 95 -6.29 2.94 -0.84
N ALA A 96 -6.49 1.63 -0.75
CA ALA A 96 -7.81 1.04 -0.55
C ALA A 96 -8.49 1.59 0.72
N HIS A 97 -7.75 1.71 1.82
CA HIS A 97 -8.27 2.31 3.06
C HIS A 97 -8.59 3.80 2.90
N VAL A 98 -7.81 4.56 2.13
CA VAL A 98 -8.13 5.95 1.81
C VAL A 98 -9.42 6.05 0.98
N ASP A 99 -9.57 5.22 -0.04
CA ASP A 99 -10.79 5.14 -0.86
C ASP A 99 -12.02 4.76 -0.01
N GLY A 100 -11.82 3.89 0.99
CA GLY A 100 -12.81 3.53 2.00
C GLY A 100 -13.03 4.58 3.11
N THR A 101 -12.33 5.72 3.08
CA THR A 101 -12.32 6.78 4.11
C THR A 101 -11.84 6.35 5.50
N GLU A 102 -11.16 5.20 5.58
CA GLU A 102 -10.56 4.64 6.78
C GLU A 102 -9.16 5.22 7.03
N TYR A 103 -9.05 6.55 7.12
CA TYR A 103 -7.76 7.25 7.15
C TYR A 103 -6.83 6.82 8.29
N ALA A 104 -7.39 6.45 9.45
CA ALA A 104 -6.62 5.98 10.59
C ALA A 104 -5.88 4.66 10.30
N LEU A 105 -6.54 3.73 9.60
CA LEU A 105 -5.93 2.47 9.16
C LEU A 105 -4.93 2.73 8.03
N ALA A 106 -5.28 3.59 7.07
CA ALA A 106 -4.36 4.00 6.02
C ALA A 106 -3.04 4.55 6.58
N ARG A 107 -3.10 5.41 7.62
CA ARG A 107 -1.91 5.94 8.29
C ARG A 107 -1.03 4.84 8.88
N GLN A 108 -1.62 3.81 9.50
CA GLN A 108 -0.86 2.69 10.05
C GLN A 108 -0.13 1.94 8.94
N VAL A 109 -0.83 1.63 7.84
CA VAL A 109 -0.25 0.94 6.68
C VAL A 109 0.88 1.76 6.05
N PHE A 110 0.69 3.05 5.82
CA PHE A 110 1.72 3.90 5.23
C PHE A 110 2.92 4.16 6.15
N ARG A 111 2.74 4.12 7.48
CA ARG A 111 3.87 4.10 8.41
C ARG A 111 4.72 2.83 8.24
N GLU A 112 4.08 1.68 8.06
CA GLU A 112 4.80 0.44 7.74
C GLU A 112 5.54 0.53 6.39
N VAL A 113 4.90 1.09 5.35
CA VAL A 113 5.56 1.35 4.06
C VAL A 113 6.84 2.17 4.26
N ARG A 114 6.74 3.30 4.97
CA ARG A 114 7.87 4.18 5.26
C ARG A 114 8.95 3.50 6.09
N SER A 115 8.59 2.62 7.03
CA SER A 115 9.55 1.90 7.86
C SER A 115 10.31 0.83 7.07
N ARG A 116 9.67 0.21 6.07
CA ARG A 116 10.24 -0.90 5.28
C ARG A 116 11.01 -0.40 4.07
N GLU A 117 10.42 0.55 3.34
CA GLU A 117 10.97 1.10 2.10
C GLU A 117 10.96 2.64 2.16
N PRO A 118 11.87 3.28 2.95
CA PRO A 118 11.92 4.74 3.09
C PRO A 118 12.16 5.50 1.78
N TRP A 119 12.67 4.84 0.74
CA TRP A 119 12.94 5.41 -0.58
C TRP A 119 11.71 5.37 -1.53
N GLN A 120 10.61 4.72 -1.14
CA GLN A 120 9.44 4.60 -2.00
C GLN A 120 8.60 5.89 -1.98
N LEU A 121 8.41 6.49 -3.14
CA LEU A 121 7.55 7.67 -3.34
C LEU A 121 6.10 7.30 -3.71
N THR A 122 5.90 6.14 -4.34
CA THR A 122 4.60 5.71 -4.86
C THR A 122 3.56 5.58 -3.75
N GLY A 123 2.48 6.35 -3.86
CA GLY A 123 1.37 6.40 -2.91
C GLY A 123 1.57 7.36 -1.74
N MET A 124 2.68 8.12 -1.71
CA MET A 124 2.92 9.10 -0.64
C MET A 124 2.06 10.36 -0.78
N ASP A 125 1.62 10.67 -1.99
CA ASP A 125 0.58 11.66 -2.28
C ASP A 125 -0.76 11.28 -1.60
N VAL A 126 -1.15 10.01 -1.73
CA VAL A 126 -2.33 9.43 -1.07
C VAL A 126 -2.15 9.44 0.45
N TYR A 127 -0.97 9.07 0.94
CA TYR A 127 -0.65 9.14 2.37
C TYR A 127 -0.75 10.57 2.92
N SER A 128 -0.20 11.55 2.20
CA SER A 128 -0.27 12.96 2.60
C SER A 128 -1.71 13.47 2.70
N THR A 129 -2.59 12.97 1.82
CA THR A 129 -4.03 13.25 1.86
C THR A 129 -4.67 12.61 3.09
N ALA A 130 -4.32 11.37 3.44
CA ALA A 130 -4.81 10.74 4.66
C ALA A 130 -4.40 11.52 5.92
N LEU A 131 -3.15 11.99 6.00
CA LEU A 131 -2.68 12.82 7.11
C LEU A 131 -3.37 14.18 7.17
N TYR A 132 -3.65 14.78 6.00
CA TYR A 132 -4.44 16.01 5.90
C TYR A 132 -5.84 15.82 6.49
N GLN A 133 -6.54 14.74 6.12
CA GLN A 133 -7.88 14.43 6.64
C GLN A 133 -7.87 14.14 8.15
N LEU A 134 -6.82 13.47 8.63
CA LEU A 134 -6.61 13.21 10.07
C LEU A 134 -6.16 14.43 10.87
N GLN A 135 -5.89 15.57 10.22
CA GLN A 135 -5.37 16.79 10.86
C GLN A 135 -4.04 16.55 11.61
N ALA A 136 -3.20 15.66 11.11
CA ALA A 136 -1.92 15.30 11.72
C ALA A 136 -0.80 16.21 11.22
N ASP A 137 -0.82 17.49 11.62
CA ASP A 137 0.05 18.55 11.07
C ASP A 137 1.55 18.22 11.20
N ALA A 138 1.98 17.65 12.33
CA ALA A 138 3.37 17.26 12.56
C ALA A 138 3.83 16.11 11.65
N ASP A 139 3.03 15.04 11.55
CA ASP A 139 3.32 13.90 10.67
C ASP A 139 3.36 14.34 9.20
N LEU A 140 2.44 15.24 8.79
CA LEU A 140 2.35 15.75 7.42
C LEU A 140 3.54 16.65 7.06
N SER A 141 3.97 17.52 7.98
CA SER A 141 5.16 18.35 7.78
C SER A 141 6.43 17.50 7.68
N GLN A 142 6.57 16.49 8.56
CA GLN A 142 7.72 15.59 8.51
C GLN A 142 7.75 14.80 7.20
N LEU A 143 6.60 14.26 6.77
CA LEU A 143 6.48 13.54 5.50
C LEU A 143 6.90 14.44 4.32
N ALA A 144 6.41 15.68 4.26
CA ALA A 144 6.75 16.60 3.18
C ALA A 144 8.26 16.89 3.13
N HIS A 145 8.90 17.12 4.29
CA HIS A 145 10.34 17.32 4.36
C HIS A 145 11.13 16.10 3.90
N ASP A 146 10.82 14.92 4.44
CA ASP A 146 11.48 13.66 4.09
C ASP A 146 11.42 13.40 2.57
N LEU A 147 10.25 13.59 1.96
CA LEU A 147 10.05 13.33 0.54
C LEU A 147 10.80 14.34 -0.34
N LEU A 148 10.81 15.62 0.03
CA LEU A 148 11.54 16.65 -0.69
C LEU A 148 13.05 16.46 -0.59
N ASP A 149 13.55 15.95 0.53
CA ASP A 149 14.96 15.63 0.68
C ASP A 149 15.36 14.36 -0.10
N LEU A 150 14.44 13.41 -0.22
CA LEU A 150 14.64 12.20 -1.00
C LEU A 150 14.69 12.47 -2.52
N ASP A 151 13.68 13.14 -3.07
CA ASP A 151 13.63 13.48 -4.48
C ASP A 151 12.82 14.76 -4.72
N ARG A 152 13.39 15.73 -5.44
CA ARG A 152 12.67 16.96 -5.85
C ARG A 152 12.17 16.90 -7.29
N GLY A 153 12.55 15.84 -8.02
CA GLY A 153 12.22 15.55 -9.40
C GLY A 153 10.97 14.67 -9.57
N ALA A 154 10.33 14.25 -8.49
CA ALA A 154 9.05 13.55 -8.49
C ALA A 154 7.90 14.48 -8.06
N PRO A 155 6.64 14.25 -8.47
CA PRO A 155 5.50 15.08 -8.08
C PRO A 155 4.99 14.84 -6.65
N GLU A 156 5.07 13.62 -6.11
CA GLU A 156 4.51 13.26 -4.79
C GLU A 156 5.06 14.12 -3.63
N PRO A 157 6.37 14.43 -3.54
CA PRO A 157 6.93 15.35 -2.57
C PRO A 157 6.28 16.75 -2.60
N TRP A 158 6.02 17.27 -3.80
CA TRP A 158 5.38 18.58 -4.00
C TRP A 158 3.89 18.55 -3.65
N CYS A 159 3.21 17.44 -3.92
CA CYS A 159 1.83 17.21 -3.47
C CYS A 159 1.74 17.18 -1.94
N ALA A 160 2.66 16.45 -1.27
CA ALA A 160 2.71 16.39 0.19
C ALA A 160 2.99 17.76 0.83
N ALA A 161 3.95 18.51 0.28
CA ALA A 161 4.22 19.89 0.71
C ALA A 161 3.00 20.81 0.50
N GLY A 162 2.34 20.71 -0.65
CA GLY A 162 1.11 21.44 -0.94
C GLY A 162 0.02 21.16 0.10
N ASN A 163 -0.20 19.89 0.44
CA ASN A 163 -1.16 19.47 1.47
C ASN A 163 -0.79 20.02 2.85
N CYS A 164 0.49 20.02 3.22
CA CYS A 164 0.98 20.60 4.47
C CYS A 164 0.61 22.10 4.59
N PHE A 165 0.95 22.91 3.58
CA PHE A 165 0.64 24.35 3.60
C PHE A 165 -0.85 24.65 3.43
N ALA A 166 -1.59 23.82 2.70
CA ALA A 166 -3.04 23.94 2.62
C ALA A 166 -3.69 23.74 3.99
N ARG A 167 -3.17 22.79 4.79
CA ARG A 167 -3.66 22.51 6.15
C ARG A 167 -3.41 23.67 7.11
N GLN A 168 -2.32 24.40 6.92
CA GLN A 168 -1.94 25.61 7.66
C GLN A 168 -2.69 26.87 7.21
N ARG A 169 -3.62 26.76 6.24
CA ARG A 169 -4.36 27.87 5.62
C ARG A 169 -3.50 28.83 4.78
N GLU A 170 -2.28 28.41 4.43
CA GLU A 170 -1.38 29.14 3.53
C GLU A 170 -1.65 28.76 2.06
N HIS A 171 -2.88 28.98 1.61
CA HIS A 171 -3.36 28.50 0.31
C HIS A 171 -2.54 29.03 -0.88
N HIS A 172 -2.01 30.25 -0.78
CA HIS A 172 -1.19 30.85 -1.83
C HIS A 172 0.14 30.08 -2.03
N ILE A 173 0.73 29.56 -0.94
CA ILE A 173 1.93 28.72 -0.96
C ILE A 173 1.58 27.33 -1.49
N ALA A 174 0.50 26.73 -0.99
CA ALA A 174 0.04 25.42 -1.42
C ALA A 174 -0.17 25.35 -2.94
N ILE A 175 -0.84 26.35 -3.53
CA ILE A 175 -1.06 26.44 -4.98
C ILE A 175 0.27 26.44 -5.75
N ARG A 176 1.31 27.10 -5.23
CA ARG A 176 2.63 27.10 -5.88
C ARG A 176 3.26 25.71 -5.87
N PHE A 177 3.14 24.97 -4.79
CA PHE A 177 3.64 23.59 -4.69
C PHE A 177 2.87 22.63 -5.61
N PHE A 178 1.54 22.70 -5.65
CA PHE A 178 0.76 21.90 -6.60
C PHE A 178 1.09 22.22 -8.07
N ARG A 179 1.26 23.51 -8.40
CA ARG A 179 1.74 23.91 -9.74
C ARG A 179 3.14 23.37 -10.04
N ARG A 180 4.00 23.23 -9.03
CA ARG A 180 5.32 22.62 -9.19
C ARG A 180 5.19 21.13 -9.46
N ALA A 181 4.35 20.41 -8.72
CA ALA A 181 4.06 18.99 -8.95
C ALA A 181 3.67 18.73 -10.42
N ILE A 182 2.70 19.50 -10.95
CA ILE A 182 2.24 19.39 -12.34
C ILE A 182 3.36 19.65 -13.36
N LYS A 183 4.30 20.55 -13.06
CA LYS A 183 5.43 20.84 -13.95
C LYS A 183 6.49 19.75 -13.95
N THR A 184 6.59 19.02 -12.85
CA THR A 184 7.60 17.99 -12.64
C THR A 184 7.25 16.72 -13.43
N GLU A 185 5.98 16.33 -13.44
CA GLU A 185 5.46 15.24 -14.26
C GLU A 185 4.26 15.74 -15.06
N PRO A 186 4.50 16.34 -16.24
CA PRO A 186 3.44 16.57 -17.18
C PRO A 186 3.10 15.21 -17.79
N TYR A 187 1.90 14.70 -17.52
CA TYR A 187 1.24 13.48 -18.06
C TYR A 187 1.84 12.11 -17.72
#